data_AF-A0A843K817-F1
#
_entry.id   AF-A0A843K817-F1
#
_cell.length_a   1.000
_cell.length_b   1.000
_cell.length_c   1.000
_cell.angle_alpha   90.00
_cell.angle_beta   90.00
_cell.angle_gamma   90.00
#
_symmetry.space_group_name_H-M   'P 1'
#
loop_
_entity.id
_entity.type
_entity.pdbx_description
1 polymer ?
#
loop_
_entity_poly.entity_id
_entity_poly.type
_entity_poly.pdbx_seq_one_letter_code
_entity_poly.pdbx_strand_id
1 'polypeptide(L)'
;MNQNNGERDGALAIIGCCIAIFWPGALTFGFPGVMASLWQEMFHVGSGATGATIFFMLSAVGIFMFLAGRWQERYGIRRMIILGILLTASGCILAAYANSINMVYAWAFLNGAASCFVYIPALTLVQGWYPQKKGQVSGTVSMVFGLAAAIMSPVFGLMLNAFGYRNMSLVLAVLTLTAGLLGAYFARERDDETIKRQNEMRDALKRQIREGNEIDKDEMRRSLTVSETLHTRSFWFLWTTWILAGAAGVSMTVLSTDYGLSLGLPLEGAVLILTAFNLTNGTGRLASGYFSDRLGRRRVMSLAFLAAGLAYFLFPLAGDLPTSAILAAVVGLSFGTLFSVSAPLVADCFGLDHFGAIFGLTFAAYGFLAGPLGPTLSGYLLDLNGDNFVPIFLYLGAFSLLAALSIRQVVSPERR
;
A
#
# COMPACT_ATOMS: atom_id res chain seq x y z
N MET A 1 12.78 31.96 -17.32
CA MET A 1 13.20 30.65 -16.78
C MET A 1 13.11 29.62 -17.88
N ASN A 2 14.24 29.03 -18.28
CA ASN A 2 14.31 28.06 -19.39
C ASN A 2 13.47 26.82 -19.09
N GLN A 3 12.65 26.37 -20.06
CA GLN A 3 11.89 25.11 -19.99
C GLN A 3 12.75 23.91 -19.54
N ASN A 4 14.03 23.87 -19.94
CA ASN A 4 14.99 22.85 -19.52
C ASN A 4 15.25 22.79 -18.00
N ASN A 5 15.17 23.90 -17.26
CA ASN A 5 15.38 23.86 -15.81
C ASN A 5 14.14 23.29 -15.10
N GLY A 6 12.94 23.61 -15.58
CA GLY A 6 11.69 23.08 -15.03
C GLY A 6 11.54 21.57 -15.23
N GLU A 7 11.95 21.03 -16.38
CA GLU A 7 11.94 19.57 -16.60
C GLU A 7 12.94 18.83 -15.72
N ARG A 8 14.13 19.42 -15.51
CA ARG A 8 15.15 18.84 -14.64
C ARG A 8 14.71 18.82 -13.17
N ASP A 9 14.12 19.91 -12.70
CA ASP A 9 13.61 20.01 -11.33
C ASP A 9 12.42 19.08 -11.07
N GLY A 10 11.54 18.89 -12.08
CA GLY A 10 10.47 17.91 -12.02
C GLY A 10 10.97 16.46 -11.95
N ALA A 11 12.00 16.12 -12.73
CA ALA A 11 12.63 14.81 -12.68
C ALA A 11 13.31 14.56 -11.31
N LEU A 12 14.00 15.57 -10.78
CA LEU A 12 14.61 15.49 -9.44
C LEU A 12 13.54 15.34 -8.34
N ALA A 13 12.39 15.99 -8.47
CA ALA A 13 11.27 15.82 -7.54
C ALA A 13 10.69 14.39 -7.57
N ILE A 14 10.55 13.78 -8.76
CA ILE A 14 10.17 12.37 -8.88
C ILE A 14 11.17 11.49 -8.13
N ILE A 15 12.47 11.64 -8.44
CA ILE A 15 13.54 10.83 -7.85
C ILE A 15 13.56 11.01 -6.33
N GLY A 16 13.46 12.24 -5.84
CA GLY A 16 13.43 12.56 -4.42
C GLY A 16 12.26 11.87 -3.70
N CYS A 17 11.07 11.94 -4.28
CA CYS A 17 9.89 11.23 -3.77
C CYS A 17 10.08 9.71 -3.77
N CYS A 18 10.63 9.14 -4.84
CA CYS A 18 10.90 7.70 -4.92
C CYS A 18 11.90 7.25 -3.85
N ILE A 19 12.97 8.02 -3.60
CA ILE A 19 13.93 7.71 -2.53
C ILE A 19 13.26 7.78 -1.15
N ALA A 20 12.46 8.83 -0.90
CA ALA A 20 11.80 9.00 0.39
C ALA A 20 10.78 7.89 0.68
N ILE A 21 10.02 7.46 -0.33
CA ILE A 21 8.95 6.45 -0.20
C ILE A 21 9.48 5.02 -0.10
N PHE A 22 10.70 4.77 -0.55
CA PHE A 22 11.30 3.45 -0.61
C PHE A 22 11.37 2.78 0.76
N TRP A 23 11.90 3.48 1.78
CA TRP A 23 12.11 2.91 3.11
C TRP A 23 10.81 2.57 3.85
N PRO A 24 9.81 3.49 3.93
CA PRO A 24 8.52 3.13 4.50
C PRO A 24 7.86 1.94 3.78
N GLY A 25 7.99 1.85 2.44
CA GLY A 25 7.47 0.73 1.66
C GLY A 25 8.14 -0.60 1.99
N ALA A 26 9.47 -0.62 2.06
CA ALA A 26 10.25 -1.79 2.44
C ALA A 26 9.92 -2.27 3.87
N LEU A 27 9.78 -1.34 4.81
CA LEU A 27 9.44 -1.64 6.20
C LEU A 27 7.97 -2.03 6.40
N THR A 28 7.08 -1.66 5.47
CA THR A 28 5.66 -2.02 5.53
C THR A 28 5.40 -3.43 5.04
N PHE A 29 5.93 -3.81 3.88
CA PHE A 29 5.60 -5.09 3.24
C PHE A 29 6.71 -6.15 3.29
N GLY A 30 7.95 -5.74 3.59
CA GLY A 30 9.11 -6.64 3.63
C GLY A 30 9.50 -7.01 5.07
N PHE A 31 9.72 -6.01 5.91
CA PHE A 31 10.29 -6.21 7.24
C PHE A 31 9.46 -7.13 8.17
N PRO A 32 8.12 -6.97 8.31
CA PRO A 32 7.33 -7.88 9.13
C PRO A 32 7.43 -9.34 8.67
N GLY A 33 7.47 -9.56 7.36
CA GLY A 33 7.57 -10.90 6.78
C GLY A 33 8.89 -11.61 7.05
N VAL A 34 10.00 -10.86 7.10
CA VAL A 34 11.31 -11.46 7.42
C VAL A 34 11.50 -11.60 8.93
N MET A 35 10.92 -10.71 9.73
CA MET A 35 11.10 -10.68 11.19
C MET A 35 10.07 -11.50 11.98
N ALA A 36 8.98 -11.95 11.36
CA ALA A 36 7.88 -12.62 12.06
C ALA A 36 8.35 -13.84 12.85
N SER A 37 8.97 -14.83 12.22
CA SER A 37 9.51 -16.02 12.91
C SER A 37 10.49 -15.64 14.03
N LEU A 38 11.37 -14.68 13.78
CA LEU A 38 12.33 -14.21 14.78
C LEU A 38 11.62 -13.55 15.99
N TRP A 39 10.54 -12.80 15.78
CA TRP A 39 9.76 -12.22 16.88
C TRP A 39 9.04 -13.29 17.70
N GLN A 40 8.57 -14.37 17.06
CA GLN A 40 8.00 -15.52 17.77
C GLN A 40 9.04 -16.14 18.71
N GLU A 41 10.26 -16.34 18.22
CA GLU A 41 11.38 -16.87 19.02
C GLU A 41 11.84 -15.90 20.12
N MET A 42 12.09 -14.62 19.79
CA MET A 42 12.63 -13.63 20.72
C MET A 42 11.67 -13.28 21.87
N PHE A 43 10.37 -13.29 21.61
CA PHE A 43 9.36 -12.88 22.60
C PHE A 43 8.51 -14.04 23.13
N HIS A 44 8.77 -15.27 22.67
CA HIS A 44 7.99 -16.47 23.02
C HIS A 44 6.48 -16.28 22.79
N VAL A 45 6.13 -15.76 21.62
CA VAL A 45 4.74 -15.49 21.22
C VAL A 45 4.37 -16.33 19.99
N GLY A 46 3.08 -16.64 19.84
CA GLY A 46 2.57 -17.35 18.67
C GLY A 46 2.49 -16.47 17.41
N SER A 47 2.21 -17.12 16.28
CA SER A 47 1.99 -16.51 14.98
C SER A 47 0.82 -15.51 14.98
N GLY A 48 -0.18 -15.70 15.84
CA GLY A 48 -1.28 -14.74 15.99
C GLY A 48 -0.81 -13.36 16.46
N ALA A 49 0.17 -13.32 17.36
CA ALA A 49 0.74 -12.08 17.88
C ALA A 49 1.56 -11.36 16.80
N THR A 50 2.42 -12.06 16.08
CA THR A 50 3.20 -11.44 14.99
C THR A 50 2.31 -10.97 13.84
N GLY A 51 1.24 -11.72 13.53
CA GLY A 51 0.20 -11.30 12.60
C GLY A 51 -0.53 -10.00 13.01
N ALA A 52 -0.77 -9.80 14.30
CA ALA A 52 -1.37 -8.57 14.84
C ALA A 52 -0.54 -7.31 14.60
N THR A 53 0.77 -7.45 14.35
CA THR A 53 1.65 -6.33 13.97
C THR A 53 1.11 -5.58 12.74
N ILE A 54 0.62 -6.31 11.74
CA ILE A 54 0.05 -5.72 10.53
C ILE A 54 -1.24 -4.95 10.85
N PHE A 55 -2.07 -5.43 11.79
CA PHE A 55 -3.26 -4.70 12.22
C PHE A 55 -2.92 -3.32 12.80
N PHE A 56 -1.94 -3.23 13.69
CA PHE A 56 -1.52 -1.95 14.25
C PHE A 56 -0.95 -1.01 13.18
N MET A 57 -0.18 -1.55 12.23
CA MET A 57 0.33 -0.79 11.10
C MET A 57 -0.79 -0.25 10.21
N LEU A 58 -1.73 -1.11 9.80
CA LEU A 58 -2.84 -0.73 8.92
C LEU A 58 -3.84 0.21 9.61
N SER A 59 -4.06 0.05 10.91
CA SER A 59 -4.88 0.95 11.71
C SER A 59 -4.30 2.35 11.73
N ALA A 60 -2.98 2.48 11.91
CA ALA A 60 -2.30 3.77 11.80
C ALA A 60 -2.47 4.38 10.41
N VAL A 61 -2.32 3.58 9.34
CA VAL A 61 -2.55 4.09 7.98
C VAL A 61 -3.99 4.61 7.82
N GLY A 62 -5.00 3.88 8.30
CA GLY A 62 -6.39 4.31 8.25
C GLY A 62 -6.66 5.63 8.99
N ILE A 63 -6.07 5.82 10.17
CA ILE A 63 -6.24 7.04 10.98
C ILE A 63 -5.50 8.23 10.36
N PHE A 64 -4.23 8.05 10.00
CA PHE A 64 -3.35 9.15 9.58
C PHE A 64 -3.51 9.52 8.10
N MET A 65 -4.10 8.67 7.26
CA MET A 65 -4.34 8.99 5.85
C MET A 65 -5.23 10.22 5.67
N PHE A 66 -6.28 10.37 6.49
CA PHE A 66 -7.12 11.59 6.48
C PHE A 66 -6.36 12.82 7.01
N LEU A 67 -5.59 12.64 8.10
CA LEU A 67 -4.85 13.73 8.74
C LEU A 67 -3.73 14.28 7.85
N ALA A 68 -2.94 13.38 7.25
CA ALA A 68 -1.85 13.74 6.35
C ALA A 68 -2.35 14.56 5.14
N GLY A 69 -3.54 14.23 4.61
CA GLY A 69 -4.17 14.99 3.52
C GLY A 69 -4.51 16.44 3.88
N ARG A 70 -4.95 16.73 5.10
CA ARG A 70 -5.20 18.11 5.56
C ARG A 70 -3.95 18.84 6.00
N TRP A 71 -3.02 18.12 6.62
CA TRP A 71 -1.81 18.72 7.17
C TRP A 71 -0.80 19.10 6.09
N GLN A 72 -0.76 18.39 4.96
CA GLN A 72 0.08 18.80 3.83
C GLN A 72 -0.32 20.17 3.26
N GLU A 73 -1.62 20.52 3.26
CA GLU A 73 -2.10 21.83 2.78
C GLU A 73 -1.69 22.97 3.73
N ARG A 74 -1.66 22.69 5.04
CA ARG A 74 -1.36 23.71 6.07
C ARG A 74 0.14 23.89 6.31
N TYR A 75 0.90 22.79 6.33
CA TYR A 75 2.30 22.80 6.76
C TYR A 75 3.30 22.68 5.60
N GLY A 76 2.82 22.39 4.38
CA GLY A 76 3.64 22.18 3.19
C GLY A 76 4.05 20.71 3.01
N ILE A 77 4.26 20.30 1.76
CA ILE A 77 4.50 18.91 1.38
C ILE A 77 5.85 18.44 1.93
N ARG A 78 6.91 19.23 1.72
CA ARG A 78 8.27 18.84 2.11
C ARG A 78 8.42 18.59 3.61
N ARG A 79 7.76 19.40 4.45
CA ARG A 79 7.82 19.25 5.92
C ARG A 79 7.11 17.97 6.38
N MET A 80 6.03 17.59 5.72
CA MET A 80 5.34 16.32 6.00
C MET A 80 6.20 15.12 5.63
N ILE A 81 6.88 15.17 4.48
CA ILE A 81 7.82 14.10 4.07
C ILE A 81 8.93 13.93 5.12
N ILE A 82 9.54 15.04 5.57
CA ILE A 82 10.59 15.01 6.61
C ILE A 82 10.05 14.41 7.92
N LEU A 83 8.84 14.81 8.34
CA LEU A 83 8.19 14.23 9.52
C LEU A 83 8.03 12.71 9.38
N GLY A 84 7.53 12.25 8.23
CA GLY A 84 7.40 10.81 7.96
C GLY A 84 8.73 10.07 8.05
N ILE A 85 9.81 10.60 7.45
CA ILE A 85 11.15 10.00 7.52
C ILE A 85 11.67 9.91 8.96
N LEU A 86 11.47 10.97 9.75
CA LEU A 86 11.87 10.98 11.17
C LEU A 86 11.09 9.93 11.97
N LEU A 87 9.79 9.76 11.70
CA LEU A 87 8.97 8.73 12.33
C LEU A 87 9.43 7.32 11.92
N THR A 88 9.76 7.09 10.65
CA THR A 88 10.28 5.79 10.19
C THR A 88 11.63 5.47 10.85
N ALA A 89 12.57 6.42 10.88
CA ALA A 89 13.87 6.22 11.53
C ALA A 89 13.73 5.98 13.04
N SER A 90 12.87 6.74 13.71
CA SER A 90 12.55 6.53 15.13
C SER A 90 11.92 5.16 15.37
N GLY A 91 11.08 4.69 14.44
CA GLY A 91 10.56 3.33 14.45
C GLY A 91 11.67 2.28 14.38
N CYS A 92 12.62 2.40 13.47
CA CYS A 92 13.74 1.47 13.39
C CYS A 92 14.58 1.45 14.68
N ILE A 93 14.75 2.60 15.35
CA ILE A 93 15.41 2.66 16.67
C ILE A 93 14.55 1.93 17.72
N LEU A 94 13.24 2.15 17.74
CA LEU A 94 12.33 1.46 18.66
C LEU A 94 12.37 -0.06 18.46
N ALA A 95 12.41 -0.52 17.20
CA ALA A 95 12.57 -1.95 16.86
C ALA A 95 13.92 -2.50 17.36
N ALA A 96 15.01 -1.75 17.23
CA ALA A 96 16.33 -2.18 17.68
C ALA A 96 16.41 -2.45 19.19
N TYR A 97 15.57 -1.80 19.99
CA TYR A 97 15.49 -1.93 21.44
C TYR A 97 14.20 -2.62 21.92
N ALA A 98 13.49 -3.31 21.03
CA ALA A 98 12.26 -3.99 21.37
C ALA A 98 12.53 -5.16 22.33
N ASN A 99 12.01 -5.05 23.56
CA ASN A 99 12.07 -6.11 24.57
C ASN A 99 10.75 -6.87 24.73
N SER A 100 9.72 -6.50 23.97
CA SER A 100 8.41 -7.15 23.99
C SER A 100 7.69 -6.95 22.66
N ILE A 101 6.72 -7.83 22.37
CA ILE A 101 5.87 -7.71 21.19
C ILE A 101 5.06 -6.40 21.17
N ASN A 102 4.73 -5.84 22.35
CA ASN A 102 4.04 -4.55 22.45
C ASN A 102 4.88 -3.39 21.88
N MET A 103 6.21 -3.44 22.02
CA MET A 103 7.09 -2.46 21.37
C MET A 103 7.12 -2.63 19.85
N VAL A 104 6.96 -3.86 19.36
CA VAL A 104 6.81 -4.14 17.92
C VAL A 104 5.46 -3.62 17.41
N TYR A 105 4.38 -3.72 18.19
CA TYR A 105 3.10 -3.09 17.85
C TYR A 105 3.19 -1.56 17.79
N ALA A 106 3.90 -0.95 18.74
CA ALA A 106 4.17 0.49 18.73
C ALA A 106 5.02 0.89 17.51
N TRP A 107 6.05 0.10 17.16
CA TRP A 107 6.82 0.27 15.92
C TRP A 107 5.93 0.19 14.69
N ALA A 108 5.06 -0.81 14.61
CA ALA A 108 4.19 -1.04 13.47
C ALA A 108 3.21 0.12 13.27
N PHE A 109 2.59 0.58 14.37
CA PHE A 109 1.74 1.77 14.37
C PHE A 109 2.51 3.02 13.92
N LEU A 110 3.73 3.23 14.43
CA LEU A 110 4.58 4.36 14.07
C LEU A 110 4.98 4.32 12.59
N ASN A 111 5.34 3.15 12.06
CA ASN A 111 5.70 2.96 10.65
C ASN A 111 4.49 3.13 9.72
N GLY A 112 3.30 2.71 10.15
CA GLY A 112 2.05 2.96 9.42
C GLY A 112 1.75 4.46 9.32
N ALA A 113 1.87 5.19 10.43
CA ALA A 113 1.72 6.65 10.43
C ALA A 113 2.77 7.33 9.55
N ALA A 114 4.04 6.92 9.67
CA ALA A 114 5.14 7.43 8.87
C ALA A 114 4.91 7.27 7.37
N SER A 115 4.39 6.09 6.96
CA SER A 115 4.06 5.79 5.57
C SER A 115 3.03 6.78 5.00
N CYS A 116 2.02 7.19 5.77
CA CYS A 116 1.06 8.21 5.33
C CYS A 116 1.69 9.58 5.09
N PHE A 117 2.55 10.02 6.01
CA PHE A 117 3.21 11.33 5.94
C PHE A 117 4.25 11.42 4.82
N VAL A 118 4.75 10.29 4.31
CA VAL A 118 5.61 10.26 3.12
C VAL A 118 4.78 10.05 1.84
N TYR A 119 3.89 9.06 1.83
CA TYR A 119 3.23 8.59 0.61
C TYR A 119 2.28 9.63 -0.01
N ILE A 120 1.40 10.24 0.79
CA ILE A 120 0.40 11.18 0.27
C ILE A 120 1.05 12.48 -0.22
N PRO A 121 1.97 13.12 0.53
CA PRO A 121 2.64 14.33 0.06
C PRO A 121 3.53 14.04 -1.15
N ALA A 122 4.24 12.91 -1.17
CA ALA A 122 5.04 12.52 -2.33
C ALA A 122 4.17 12.44 -3.60
N LEU A 123 3.05 11.72 -3.56
CA LEU A 123 2.13 11.63 -4.69
C LEU A 123 1.61 13.01 -5.13
N THR A 124 1.20 13.83 -4.16
CA THR A 124 0.69 15.19 -4.42
C THR A 124 1.73 16.05 -5.14
N LEU A 125 2.98 16.01 -4.70
CA LEU A 125 4.09 16.74 -5.29
C LEU A 125 4.30 16.35 -6.75
N VAL A 126 4.41 15.05 -7.01
CA VAL A 126 4.80 14.57 -8.33
C VAL A 126 3.68 14.77 -9.35
N GLN A 127 2.42 14.63 -8.93
CA GLN A 127 1.25 14.98 -9.74
C GLN A 127 1.18 16.49 -10.05
N GLY A 128 1.67 17.35 -9.15
CA GLY A 128 1.76 18.79 -9.37
C GLY A 128 2.78 19.16 -10.46
N TRP A 129 3.90 18.45 -10.54
CA TRP A 129 4.92 18.66 -11.58
C TRP A 129 4.48 18.23 -12.98
N TYR A 130 3.66 17.17 -13.09
CA TYR A 130 3.21 16.63 -14.37
C TYR A 130 1.67 16.52 -14.49
N PRO A 131 0.94 17.65 -14.62
CA PRO A 131 -0.52 17.65 -14.70
C PRO A 131 -1.11 16.85 -15.86
N GLN A 132 -0.38 16.74 -16.98
CA GLN A 132 -0.80 16.04 -18.20
C GLN A 132 -0.54 14.52 -18.13
N LYS A 133 0.30 14.06 -17.20
CA LYS A 133 0.71 12.64 -17.07
C LYS A 133 0.52 12.10 -15.65
N LYS A 134 -0.47 12.63 -14.91
CA LYS A 134 -0.70 12.31 -13.48
C LYS A 134 -0.71 10.81 -13.19
N GLY A 135 -1.39 10.01 -14.02
CA GLY A 135 -1.50 8.56 -13.84
C GLY A 135 -0.17 7.80 -13.96
N GLN A 136 0.65 8.13 -14.98
CA GLN A 136 1.97 7.51 -15.17
C GLN A 136 2.89 7.82 -13.98
N VAL A 137 2.89 9.08 -13.57
CA VAL A 137 3.75 9.60 -12.53
C VAL A 137 3.35 9.09 -11.15
N SER A 138 2.04 9.04 -10.84
CA SER A 138 1.55 8.39 -9.61
C SER A 138 1.82 6.88 -9.64
N GLY A 139 1.73 6.26 -10.82
CA GLY A 139 2.04 4.85 -11.02
C GLY A 139 3.49 4.52 -10.69
N THR A 140 4.46 5.34 -11.14
CA THR A 140 5.88 5.17 -10.82
C THR A 140 6.15 5.25 -9.33
N VAL A 141 5.63 6.27 -8.64
CA VAL A 141 5.82 6.44 -7.19
C VAL A 141 5.18 5.27 -6.42
N SER A 142 3.97 4.87 -6.80
CA SER A 142 3.24 3.76 -6.17
C SER A 142 3.91 2.40 -6.44
N MET A 143 4.53 2.23 -7.61
CA MET A 143 5.33 1.06 -7.96
C MET A 143 6.57 0.98 -7.07
N VAL A 144 7.32 2.07 -6.91
CA VAL A 144 8.52 2.08 -6.04
C VAL A 144 8.16 1.70 -4.62
N PHE A 145 7.04 2.21 -4.09
CA PHE A 145 6.56 1.82 -2.75
C PHE A 145 6.29 0.31 -2.61
N GLY A 146 5.67 -0.32 -3.61
CA GLY A 146 5.42 -1.76 -3.60
C GLY A 146 6.67 -2.61 -3.88
N LEU A 147 7.53 -2.15 -4.79
CA LEU A 147 8.74 -2.86 -5.21
C LEU A 147 9.86 -2.79 -4.16
N ALA A 148 9.86 -1.77 -3.30
CA ALA A 148 10.88 -1.59 -2.26
C ALA A 148 11.02 -2.82 -1.35
N ALA A 149 9.90 -3.46 -1.01
CA ALA A 149 9.91 -4.69 -0.24
C ALA A 149 10.50 -5.87 -1.00
N ALA A 150 10.31 -5.98 -2.32
CA ALA A 150 10.92 -7.04 -3.12
C ALA A 150 12.45 -6.93 -3.13
N ILE A 151 12.96 -5.70 -3.24
CA ILE A 151 14.40 -5.44 -3.23
C ILE A 151 14.97 -5.68 -1.83
N MET A 152 14.27 -5.21 -0.79
CA MET A 152 14.79 -5.23 0.57
C MET A 152 14.55 -6.54 1.31
N SER A 153 13.56 -7.36 0.96
CA SER A 153 13.28 -8.63 1.66
C SER A 153 14.51 -9.55 1.71
N PRO A 154 15.21 -9.87 0.60
CA PRO A 154 16.46 -10.64 0.64
C PRO A 154 17.56 -9.94 1.41
N VAL A 155 17.66 -8.61 1.26
CA VAL A 155 18.68 -7.80 1.94
C VAL A 155 18.46 -7.83 3.46
N PHE A 156 17.22 -7.81 3.94
CA PHE A 156 16.91 -7.97 5.37
C PHE A 156 17.34 -9.34 5.88
N GLY A 157 17.13 -10.42 5.13
CA GLY A 157 17.63 -11.74 5.50
C GLY A 157 19.16 -11.79 5.61
N LEU A 158 19.86 -11.22 4.62
CA LEU A 158 21.33 -11.14 4.63
C LEU A 158 21.86 -10.26 5.77
N MET A 159 21.24 -9.11 6.01
CA MET A 159 21.60 -8.21 7.11
C MET A 159 21.33 -8.85 8.47
N LEU A 160 20.25 -9.61 8.61
CA LEU A 160 19.93 -10.33 9.83
C LEU A 160 21.01 -11.36 10.15
N ASN A 161 21.43 -12.15 9.15
CA ASN A 161 22.50 -13.14 9.31
C ASN A 161 23.87 -12.50 9.61
N ALA A 162 24.19 -11.35 9.01
CA ALA A 162 25.49 -10.70 9.15
C ALA A 162 25.63 -9.84 10.42
N PHE A 163 24.61 -9.07 10.77
CA PHE A 163 24.67 -8.05 11.83
C PHE A 163 23.85 -8.42 13.08
N GLY A 164 22.89 -9.34 12.95
CA GLY A 164 21.87 -9.62 13.96
C GLY A 164 20.78 -8.54 14.02
N TYR A 165 19.69 -8.85 14.72
CA TYR A 165 18.46 -8.02 14.75
C TYR A 165 18.68 -6.57 15.18
N ARG A 166 19.37 -6.37 16.31
CA ARG A 166 19.57 -5.02 16.88
C ARG A 166 20.40 -4.12 15.97
N ASN A 167 21.55 -4.60 15.50
CA ASN A 167 22.44 -3.80 14.66
C ASN A 167 21.83 -3.56 13.28
N MET A 168 21.15 -4.55 12.71
CA MET A 168 20.40 -4.37 11.46
C MET A 168 19.38 -3.25 11.60
N SER A 169 18.54 -3.29 12.65
CA SER A 169 17.53 -2.26 12.91
C SER A 169 18.15 -0.85 13.07
N LEU A 170 19.31 -0.72 13.72
CA LEU A 170 20.04 0.55 13.82
C LEU A 170 20.60 1.03 12.47
N VAL A 171 21.15 0.13 11.66
CA VAL A 171 21.62 0.45 10.30
C VAL A 171 20.44 0.92 9.44
N LEU A 172 19.28 0.27 9.53
CA LEU A 172 18.07 0.69 8.83
C LEU A 172 17.58 2.06 9.29
N ALA A 173 17.72 2.40 10.58
CA ALA A 173 17.42 3.75 11.07
C ALA A 173 18.29 4.81 10.41
N VAL A 174 19.61 4.57 10.35
CA VAL A 174 20.56 5.48 9.70
C VAL A 174 20.26 5.60 8.21
N LEU A 175 20.12 4.48 7.49
CA LEU A 175 19.85 4.48 6.06
C LEU A 175 18.54 5.18 5.70
N THR A 176 17.47 4.91 6.46
CA THR A 176 16.18 5.58 6.30
C THR A 176 16.31 7.07 6.51
N LEU A 177 17.03 7.49 7.55
CA LEU A 177 17.22 8.91 7.85
C LEU A 177 18.06 9.61 6.76
N THR A 178 19.19 9.04 6.36
CA THR A 178 20.11 9.66 5.39
C THR A 178 19.49 9.69 4.00
N ALA A 179 18.99 8.56 3.50
CA ALA A 179 18.38 8.47 2.18
C ALA A 179 17.04 9.22 2.15
N GLY A 180 16.24 9.11 3.20
CA GLY A 180 14.99 9.85 3.32
C GLY A 180 15.21 11.37 3.27
N LEU A 181 16.13 11.91 4.07
CA LEU A 181 16.42 13.35 4.06
C LEU A 181 17.00 13.81 2.72
N LEU A 182 17.81 12.99 2.06
CA LEU A 182 18.27 13.24 0.70
C LEU A 182 17.08 13.28 -0.28
N GLY A 183 16.15 12.33 -0.18
CA GLY A 183 14.91 12.31 -0.96
C GLY A 183 14.07 13.56 -0.72
N ALA A 184 13.89 13.97 0.54
CA ALA A 184 13.18 15.18 0.92
C ALA A 184 13.89 16.47 0.49
N TYR A 185 15.21 16.45 0.29
CA TYR A 185 15.96 17.58 -0.28
C TYR A 185 15.67 17.77 -1.77
N PHE A 186 15.56 16.66 -2.51
CA PHE A 186 15.24 16.66 -3.94
C PHE A 186 13.74 16.81 -4.23
N ALA A 187 12.88 16.42 -3.29
CA ALA A 187 11.42 16.62 -3.34
C ALA A 187 11.06 18.11 -3.15
N ARG A 188 11.46 18.95 -4.11
CA ARG A 188 11.16 20.39 -4.11
C ARG A 188 9.83 20.66 -4.77
N GLU A 189 9.05 21.50 -4.09
CA GLU A 189 7.86 22.11 -4.65
C GLU A 189 8.27 23.06 -5.79
N ARG A 190 7.41 23.14 -6.80
CA ARG A 190 7.56 24.10 -7.90
C ARG A 190 7.42 25.51 -7.31
N ASP A 191 8.23 26.47 -7.77
CA ASP A 191 8.28 27.83 -7.20
C ASP A 191 6.88 28.43 -6.93
N ASP A 192 6.73 29.05 -5.76
CA ASP A 192 5.49 29.63 -5.21
C ASP A 192 4.77 30.56 -6.19
N GLU A 193 5.51 31.32 -7.02
CA GLU A 193 4.91 32.20 -8.05
C GLU A 193 4.21 31.41 -9.15
N THR A 194 4.71 30.23 -9.49
CA THR A 194 4.13 29.40 -10.55
C THR A 194 2.91 28.63 -10.05
N ILE A 195 2.94 28.18 -8.78
CA ILE A 195 1.79 27.59 -8.10
C ILE A 195 0.71 28.66 -7.86
N LYS A 196 1.07 29.88 -7.42
CA LYS A 196 0.14 31.02 -7.32
C LYS A 196 -0.49 31.35 -8.66
N ARG A 197 0.30 31.52 -9.73
CA ARG A 197 -0.25 31.77 -11.07
C ARG A 197 -1.19 30.65 -11.54
N GLN A 198 -0.87 29.38 -11.27
CA GLN A 198 -1.75 28.28 -11.64
C GLN A 198 -3.02 28.21 -10.78
N ASN A 199 -2.93 28.48 -9.48
CA ASN A 199 -4.10 28.54 -8.60
C ASN A 199 -4.97 29.75 -8.92
N GLU A 200 -4.38 30.92 -9.16
CA GLU A 200 -5.08 32.14 -9.61
C GLU A 200 -5.74 31.93 -10.97
N MET A 201 -5.06 31.28 -11.92
CA MET A 201 -5.63 30.95 -13.22
C MET A 201 -6.72 29.87 -13.12
N ARG A 202 -6.59 28.90 -12.20
CA ARG A 202 -7.61 27.88 -11.93
C ARG A 202 -8.81 28.47 -11.20
N ASP A 203 -8.61 29.41 -10.29
CA ASP A 203 -9.66 30.10 -9.55
C ASP A 203 -10.35 31.15 -10.43
N ALA A 204 -9.62 31.82 -11.32
CA ALA A 204 -10.17 32.67 -12.37
C ALA A 204 -10.97 31.84 -13.39
N LEU A 205 -10.47 30.67 -13.79
CA LEU A 205 -11.20 29.73 -14.65
C LEU A 205 -12.45 29.19 -13.94
N LYS A 206 -12.36 28.81 -12.65
CA LYS A 206 -13.52 28.40 -11.86
C LYS A 206 -14.54 29.52 -11.70
N ARG A 207 -14.11 30.78 -11.53
CA ARG A 207 -14.99 31.96 -11.49
C ARG A 207 -15.63 32.22 -12.84
N GLN A 208 -14.86 32.16 -13.93
CA GLN A 208 -15.38 32.28 -15.30
C GLN A 208 -16.34 31.15 -15.68
N ILE A 209 -16.12 29.91 -15.21
CA ILE A 209 -17.07 28.80 -15.37
C ILE A 209 -18.32 29.02 -14.51
N ARG A 210 -18.19 29.64 -13.33
CA ARG A 210 -19.34 29.99 -12.46
C ARG A 210 -20.17 31.15 -13.01
N GLU A 211 -19.53 32.08 -13.69
CA GLU A 211 -20.12 33.34 -14.19
C GLU A 211 -20.51 33.24 -15.67
N GLY A 212 -19.89 32.35 -16.44
CA GLY A 212 -20.07 32.16 -17.87
C GLY A 212 -20.68 30.81 -18.21
N ASN A 213 -21.99 30.83 -18.43
CA ASN A 213 -22.82 29.81 -19.05
C ASN A 213 -23.14 28.52 -18.28
N GLU A 214 -24.40 28.15 -18.49
CA GLU A 214 -25.06 26.86 -18.37
C GLU A 214 -24.34 25.74 -19.15
N ILE A 215 -23.03 25.61 -18.98
CA ILE A 215 -22.27 24.46 -19.47
C ILE A 215 -22.50 23.34 -18.45
N ASP A 216 -23.56 22.60 -18.76
CA ASP A 216 -23.85 21.24 -18.34
C ASP A 216 -23.91 21.00 -16.83
N LYS A 217 -25.02 21.45 -16.23
CA LYS A 217 -25.43 20.96 -14.90
C LYS A 217 -25.49 19.43 -14.86
N ASP A 218 -25.62 18.70 -15.97
CA ASP A 218 -25.58 17.23 -15.97
C ASP A 218 -24.17 16.65 -15.88
N GLU A 219 -23.12 17.39 -16.27
CA GLU A 219 -21.72 17.01 -16.01
C GLU A 219 -21.29 17.31 -14.57
N MET A 220 -21.68 18.47 -14.05
CA MET A 220 -21.43 18.85 -12.65
C MET A 220 -22.30 18.06 -11.66
N ARG A 221 -23.42 17.48 -12.12
CA ARG A 221 -24.20 16.50 -11.35
C ARG A 221 -23.46 15.16 -11.19
N ARG A 222 -22.34 14.85 -11.86
CA ARG A 222 -21.75 13.48 -11.92
C ARG A 222 -21.15 12.91 -10.62
N SER A 223 -20.80 13.73 -9.63
CA SER A 223 -20.23 13.21 -8.37
C SER A 223 -21.29 13.00 -7.29
N LEU A 224 -21.28 11.84 -6.64
CA LEU A 224 -22.11 11.59 -5.47
C LEU A 224 -21.47 12.22 -4.23
N THR A 225 -22.32 12.67 -3.31
CA THR A 225 -21.89 13.04 -1.96
C THR A 225 -21.46 11.80 -1.18
N VAL A 226 -20.72 12.00 -0.09
CA VAL A 226 -20.34 10.91 0.83
C VAL A 226 -21.58 10.17 1.35
N SER A 227 -22.62 10.92 1.74
CA SER A 227 -23.86 10.33 2.26
C SER A 227 -24.56 9.48 1.20
N GLU A 228 -24.75 9.99 -0.02
CA GLU A 228 -25.37 9.24 -1.11
C GLU A 228 -24.56 7.99 -1.45
N THR A 229 -23.23 8.11 -1.48
CA THR A 229 -22.33 6.98 -1.77
C THR A 229 -22.50 5.84 -0.77
N LEU A 230 -22.61 6.14 0.53
CA LEU A 230 -22.82 5.13 1.58
C LEU A 230 -24.17 4.38 1.46
N HIS A 231 -25.15 4.96 0.77
CA HIS A 231 -26.42 4.30 0.49
C HIS A 231 -26.40 3.44 -0.79
N THR A 232 -25.29 3.44 -1.54
CA THR A 232 -25.16 2.62 -2.76
C THR A 232 -24.67 1.21 -2.45
N ARG A 233 -25.23 0.21 -3.13
CA ARG A 233 -24.74 -1.18 -3.05
C ARG A 233 -23.30 -1.31 -3.55
N SER A 234 -22.94 -0.54 -4.58
CA SER A 234 -21.62 -0.54 -5.18
C SER A 234 -20.52 -0.14 -4.18
N PHE A 235 -20.80 0.81 -3.29
CA PHE A 235 -19.85 1.17 -2.23
C PHE A 235 -19.58 -0.02 -1.31
N TRP A 236 -20.62 -0.72 -0.85
CA TRP A 236 -20.46 -1.86 0.06
C TRP A 236 -19.80 -3.07 -0.59
N PHE A 237 -20.02 -3.32 -1.88
CA PHE A 237 -19.28 -4.35 -2.62
C PHE A 237 -17.79 -4.00 -2.75
N LEU A 238 -17.48 -2.73 -3.03
CA LEU A 238 -16.10 -2.27 -3.08
C LEU A 238 -15.43 -2.33 -1.70
N TRP A 239 -16.13 -1.88 -0.66
CA TRP A 239 -15.68 -1.90 0.73
C TRP A 239 -15.40 -3.34 1.19
N THR A 240 -16.31 -4.27 0.90
CA THR A 240 -16.13 -5.71 1.16
C THR A 240 -14.95 -6.29 0.38
N THR A 241 -14.76 -5.87 -0.88
CA THR A 241 -13.60 -6.30 -1.68
C THR A 241 -12.28 -5.90 -1.02
N TRP A 242 -12.18 -4.68 -0.48
CA TRP A 242 -10.98 -4.22 0.23
C TRP A 242 -10.71 -4.99 1.52
N ILE A 243 -11.74 -5.48 2.20
CA ILE A 243 -11.56 -6.36 3.35
C ILE A 243 -11.05 -7.71 2.91
N LEU A 244 -11.76 -8.37 1.99
CA LEU A 244 -11.48 -9.77 1.63
C LEU A 244 -10.19 -9.91 0.84
N ALA A 245 -10.04 -9.17 -0.28
CA ALA A 245 -8.81 -9.20 -1.08
C ALA A 245 -7.63 -8.55 -0.34
N GLY A 246 -7.90 -7.53 0.47
CA GLY A 246 -6.88 -6.90 1.30
C GLY A 246 -6.36 -7.84 2.39
N ALA A 247 -7.24 -8.55 3.09
CA ALA A 247 -6.88 -9.56 4.09
C ALA A 247 -6.08 -10.69 3.43
N ALA A 248 -6.58 -11.22 2.32
CA ALA A 248 -5.90 -12.26 1.55
C ALA A 248 -4.50 -11.81 1.10
N GLY A 249 -4.37 -10.64 0.48
CA GLY A 249 -3.07 -10.18 0.00
C GLY A 249 -2.09 -9.82 1.12
N VAL A 250 -2.54 -9.10 2.15
CA VAL A 250 -1.64 -8.66 3.22
C VAL A 250 -1.19 -9.82 4.11
N SER A 251 -1.99 -10.88 4.28
CA SER A 251 -1.57 -12.08 5.04
C SER A 251 -0.32 -12.72 4.46
N MET A 252 -0.19 -12.73 3.13
CA MET A 252 0.98 -13.29 2.45
C MET A 252 2.28 -12.57 2.84
N THR A 253 2.23 -11.29 3.23
CA THR A 253 3.43 -10.54 3.66
C THR A 253 4.09 -11.15 4.89
N VAL A 254 3.33 -11.77 5.79
CA VAL A 254 3.82 -12.42 7.01
C VAL A 254 3.98 -13.92 6.79
N LEU A 255 2.97 -14.56 6.20
CA LEU A 255 2.90 -16.02 6.05
C LEU A 255 3.94 -16.60 5.08
N SER A 256 4.42 -15.83 4.09
CA SER A 256 5.33 -16.36 3.05
C SER A 256 6.58 -16.99 3.63
N THR A 257 7.24 -16.30 4.56
CA THR A 257 8.49 -16.76 5.15
C THR A 257 8.24 -17.91 6.11
N ASP A 258 7.22 -17.78 6.98
CA ASP A 258 6.87 -18.83 7.94
C ASP A 258 6.50 -20.15 7.23
N TYR A 259 5.73 -20.06 6.14
CA TYR A 259 5.42 -21.22 5.32
C TYR A 259 6.67 -21.83 4.66
N GLY A 260 7.55 -21.01 4.10
CA GLY A 260 8.82 -21.49 3.55
C GLY A 260 9.69 -22.22 4.57
N LEU A 261 9.78 -21.70 5.80
CA LEU A 261 10.47 -22.34 6.90
C LEU A 261 9.79 -23.65 7.32
N SER A 262 8.45 -23.71 7.31
CA SER A 262 7.69 -24.94 7.62
C SER A 262 7.93 -26.08 6.61
N LEU A 263 8.29 -25.74 5.37
CA LEU A 263 8.73 -26.70 4.35
C LEU A 263 10.18 -27.19 4.56
N GLY A 264 10.90 -26.67 5.56
CA GLY A 264 12.30 -26.96 5.82
C GLY A 264 13.28 -26.18 4.94
N LEU A 265 12.83 -25.13 4.25
CA LEU A 265 13.73 -24.24 3.50
C LEU A 265 14.60 -23.42 4.46
N PRO A 266 15.86 -23.13 4.10
CA PRO A 266 16.63 -22.12 4.83
C PRO A 266 15.96 -20.75 4.73
N LEU A 267 16.24 -19.86 5.68
CA LEU A 267 15.68 -18.50 5.71
C LEU A 267 15.84 -17.77 4.36
N GLU A 268 17.00 -17.92 3.71
CA GLU A 268 17.25 -17.35 2.38
C GLU A 268 16.24 -17.82 1.34
N GLY A 269 15.90 -19.13 1.32
CA GLY A 269 14.89 -19.69 0.44
C GLY A 269 13.48 -19.23 0.79
N ALA A 270 13.13 -19.22 2.08
CA ALA A 270 11.83 -18.76 2.55
C ALA A 270 11.55 -17.28 2.17
N VAL A 271 12.57 -16.43 2.31
CA VAL A 271 12.49 -15.00 1.94
C VAL A 271 12.29 -14.79 0.43
N LEU A 272 12.72 -15.73 -0.42
CA LEU A 272 12.48 -15.64 -1.87
C LEU A 272 10.99 -15.79 -2.23
N ILE A 273 10.21 -16.52 -1.43
CA ILE A 273 8.74 -16.61 -1.61
C ILE A 273 8.10 -15.23 -1.39
N LEU A 274 8.46 -14.56 -0.29
CA LEU A 274 8.02 -13.19 0.01
C LEU A 274 8.49 -12.20 -1.06
N THR A 275 9.71 -12.38 -1.56
CA THR A 275 10.28 -11.55 -2.62
C THR A 275 9.49 -11.67 -3.92
N ALA A 276 9.09 -12.88 -4.30
CA ALA A 276 8.27 -13.13 -5.49
C ALA A 276 6.89 -12.45 -5.38
N PHE A 277 6.25 -12.55 -4.21
CA PHE A 277 5.01 -11.81 -3.90
C PHE A 277 5.19 -10.29 -4.02
N ASN A 278 6.23 -9.73 -3.39
CA ASN A 278 6.45 -8.29 -3.39
C ASN A 278 6.83 -7.75 -4.78
N LEU A 279 7.54 -8.54 -5.58
CA LEU A 279 7.95 -8.18 -6.94
C LEU A 279 6.71 -7.95 -7.83
N THR A 280 5.76 -8.88 -7.80
CA THR A 280 4.52 -8.75 -8.58
C THR A 280 3.51 -7.80 -7.94
N ASN A 281 3.53 -7.58 -6.62
CA ASN A 281 2.78 -6.48 -6.00
C ASN A 281 3.23 -5.12 -6.54
N GLY A 282 4.55 -4.87 -6.59
CA GLY A 282 5.10 -3.63 -7.14
C GLY A 282 4.84 -3.48 -8.64
N THR A 283 5.39 -4.41 -9.44
CA THR A 283 5.33 -4.35 -10.92
C THR A 283 3.91 -4.54 -11.47
N GLY A 284 3.10 -5.35 -10.79
CA GLY A 284 1.71 -5.60 -11.13
C GLY A 284 0.84 -4.37 -11.10
N ARG A 285 1.17 -3.33 -10.30
CA ARG A 285 0.41 -2.07 -10.27
C ARG A 285 0.42 -1.35 -11.63
N LEU A 286 1.55 -1.36 -12.35
CA LEU A 286 1.63 -0.77 -13.69
C LEU A 286 0.84 -1.59 -14.70
N ALA A 287 1.06 -2.92 -14.71
CA ALA A 287 0.40 -3.83 -15.64
C ALA A 287 -1.13 -3.78 -15.46
N SER A 288 -1.60 -3.98 -14.23
CA SER A 288 -3.04 -3.94 -13.90
C SER A 288 -3.67 -2.58 -14.19
N GLY A 289 -2.98 -1.47 -13.90
CA GLY A 289 -3.42 -0.12 -14.28
C GLY A 289 -3.68 -0.03 -15.78
N TYR A 290 -2.67 -0.36 -16.59
CA TYR A 290 -2.75 -0.32 -18.05
C TYR A 290 -3.83 -1.25 -18.63
N PHE A 291 -3.89 -2.51 -18.17
CA PHE A 291 -4.91 -3.44 -18.65
C PHE A 291 -6.31 -3.04 -18.19
N SER A 292 -6.45 -2.44 -17.02
CA SER A 292 -7.75 -2.02 -16.49
C SER A 292 -8.35 -0.85 -17.27
N ASP A 293 -7.53 0.02 -17.86
CA ASP A 293 -7.97 1.06 -18.79
C ASP A 293 -8.61 0.47 -20.06
N ARG A 294 -8.09 -0.66 -20.55
CA ARG A 294 -8.48 -1.25 -21.85
C ARG A 294 -9.54 -2.34 -21.75
N LEU A 295 -9.41 -3.23 -20.77
CA LEU A 295 -10.27 -4.40 -20.60
C LEU A 295 -11.43 -4.12 -19.63
N GLY A 296 -11.36 -2.99 -18.92
CA GLY A 296 -12.32 -2.56 -17.91
C GLY A 296 -11.87 -2.93 -16.49
N ARG A 297 -11.96 -1.95 -15.58
CA ARG A 297 -11.55 -2.01 -14.17
C ARG A 297 -12.01 -3.28 -13.45
N ARG A 298 -13.31 -3.53 -13.48
CA ARG A 298 -13.98 -4.64 -12.78
C ARG A 298 -13.52 -6.01 -13.27
N ARG A 299 -13.30 -6.15 -14.59
CA ARG A 299 -12.89 -7.42 -15.19
C ARG A 299 -11.46 -7.75 -14.78
N VAL A 300 -10.55 -6.78 -14.84
CA VAL A 300 -9.15 -6.97 -14.44
C VAL A 300 -9.04 -7.31 -12.95
N MET A 301 -9.72 -6.57 -12.07
CA MET A 301 -9.73 -6.89 -10.64
C MET A 301 -10.31 -8.28 -10.37
N SER A 302 -11.46 -8.61 -10.97
CA SER A 302 -12.10 -9.92 -10.80
C SER A 302 -11.22 -11.08 -11.26
N LEU A 303 -10.54 -10.96 -12.41
CA LEU A 303 -9.61 -11.98 -12.90
C LEU A 303 -8.39 -12.12 -11.99
N ALA A 304 -7.84 -11.02 -11.48
CA ALA A 304 -6.70 -11.06 -10.57
C ALA A 304 -7.06 -11.72 -9.23
N PHE A 305 -8.23 -11.39 -8.65
CA PHE A 305 -8.71 -12.00 -7.42
C PHE A 305 -9.08 -13.48 -7.60
N LEU A 306 -9.65 -13.85 -8.74
CA LEU A 306 -9.89 -15.25 -9.10
C LEU A 306 -8.57 -16.04 -9.18
N ALA A 307 -7.55 -15.50 -9.85
CA ALA A 307 -6.25 -16.12 -9.95
C ALA A 307 -5.58 -16.29 -8.58
N ALA A 308 -5.68 -15.29 -7.69
CA ALA A 308 -5.20 -15.42 -6.31
C ALA A 308 -5.96 -16.46 -5.50
N GLY A 309 -7.29 -16.55 -5.65
CA GLY A 309 -8.09 -17.59 -5.00
C GLY A 309 -7.67 -18.99 -5.42
N LEU A 310 -7.47 -19.21 -6.73
CA LEU A 310 -6.94 -20.47 -7.25
C LEU A 310 -5.52 -20.74 -6.75
N ALA A 311 -4.64 -19.73 -6.72
CA ALA A 311 -3.28 -19.89 -6.21
C ALA A 311 -3.28 -20.32 -4.74
N TYR A 312 -4.12 -19.72 -3.91
CA TYR A 312 -4.33 -20.13 -2.52
C TYR A 312 -4.83 -21.57 -2.39
N PHE A 313 -5.79 -22.01 -3.21
CA PHE A 313 -6.23 -23.42 -3.17
C PHE A 313 -5.16 -24.41 -3.64
N LEU A 314 -4.20 -23.98 -4.46
CA LEU A 314 -3.08 -24.81 -4.92
C LEU A 314 -1.89 -24.81 -3.95
N PHE A 315 -1.77 -23.83 -3.05
CA PHE A 315 -0.67 -23.74 -2.08
C PHE A 315 -0.49 -25.00 -1.21
N PRO A 316 -1.54 -25.67 -0.71
CA PRO A 316 -1.39 -26.94 0.01
C PRO A 316 -0.67 -28.05 -0.77
N LEU A 317 -0.61 -27.95 -2.10
CA LEU A 317 0.08 -28.90 -2.97
C LEU A 317 1.52 -28.49 -3.28
N ALA A 318 1.93 -27.27 -2.90
CA ALA A 318 3.28 -26.80 -3.07
C ALA A 318 4.18 -27.42 -2.00
N GLY A 319 5.26 -28.10 -2.41
CA GLY A 319 6.24 -28.70 -1.51
C GLY A 319 7.66 -28.17 -1.72
N ASP A 320 7.84 -27.23 -2.64
CA ASP A 320 9.13 -26.75 -3.11
C ASP A 320 9.12 -25.23 -3.35
N LEU A 321 10.31 -24.63 -3.25
CA LEU A 321 10.51 -23.19 -3.39
C LEU A 321 9.97 -22.63 -4.73
N PRO A 322 10.29 -23.18 -5.92
CA PRO A 322 9.75 -22.68 -7.18
C PRO A 322 8.22 -22.61 -7.21
N THR A 323 7.53 -23.69 -6.81
CA THR A 323 6.07 -23.74 -6.82
C THR A 323 5.48 -22.71 -5.86
N SER A 324 5.99 -22.63 -4.62
CA SER A 324 5.52 -21.65 -3.64
C SER A 324 5.77 -20.20 -4.10
N ALA A 325 6.92 -19.92 -4.72
CA ALA A 325 7.24 -18.59 -5.23
C ALA A 325 6.32 -18.17 -6.39
N ILE A 326 5.98 -19.08 -7.30
CA ILE A 326 5.04 -18.81 -8.41
C ILE A 326 3.65 -18.49 -7.85
N LEU A 327 3.15 -19.30 -6.91
CA LEU A 327 1.84 -19.07 -6.30
C LEU A 327 1.82 -17.75 -5.51
N ALA A 328 2.87 -17.45 -4.75
CA ALA A 328 3.03 -16.18 -4.04
C ALA A 328 3.05 -14.98 -5.00
N ALA A 329 3.72 -15.11 -6.15
CA ALA A 329 3.75 -14.10 -7.20
C ALA A 329 2.35 -13.82 -7.79
N VAL A 330 1.51 -14.85 -7.96
CA VAL A 330 0.11 -14.66 -8.41
C VAL A 330 -0.70 -13.89 -7.37
N VAL A 331 -0.55 -14.22 -6.09
CA VAL A 331 -1.20 -13.47 -4.99
C VAL A 331 -0.69 -12.02 -4.93
N GLY A 332 0.60 -11.79 -5.16
CA GLY A 332 1.21 -10.46 -5.23
C GLY A 332 0.64 -9.60 -6.34
N LEU A 333 0.46 -10.16 -7.54
CA LEU A 333 -0.17 -9.47 -8.68
C LEU A 333 -1.59 -9.01 -8.34
N SER A 334 -2.36 -9.87 -7.69
CA SER A 334 -3.71 -9.60 -7.21
C SER A 334 -3.75 -8.47 -6.19
N PHE A 335 -2.85 -8.53 -5.20
CA PHE A 335 -2.75 -7.48 -4.20
C PHE A 335 -2.30 -6.14 -4.81
N GLY A 336 -1.35 -6.14 -5.73
CA GLY A 336 -0.97 -4.95 -6.50
C GLY A 336 -2.13 -4.35 -7.31
N THR A 337 -2.96 -5.21 -7.92
CA THR A 337 -4.17 -4.83 -8.67
C THR A 337 -5.21 -4.13 -7.79
N LEU A 338 -5.35 -4.55 -6.53
CA LEU A 338 -6.25 -3.90 -5.57
C LEU A 338 -5.88 -2.43 -5.38
N PHE A 339 -4.59 -2.09 -5.25
CA PHE A 339 -4.15 -0.72 -5.04
C PHE A 339 -4.20 0.16 -6.30
N SER A 340 -3.83 -0.38 -7.46
CA SER A 340 -3.74 0.40 -8.71
C SER A 340 -5.10 0.70 -9.34
N VAL A 341 -6.05 -0.23 -9.26
CA VAL A 341 -7.33 -0.15 -10.01
C VAL A 341 -8.47 0.43 -9.16
N SER A 342 -8.38 0.34 -7.83
CA SER A 342 -9.46 0.81 -6.94
C SER A 342 -9.71 2.32 -7.01
N ALA A 343 -8.66 3.14 -7.04
CA ALA A 343 -8.81 4.60 -7.12
C ALA A 343 -9.53 5.03 -8.42
N PRO A 344 -9.11 4.56 -9.61
CA PRO A 344 -9.88 4.78 -10.84
C PRO A 344 -11.32 4.26 -10.76
N LEU A 345 -11.55 3.06 -10.19
CA LEU A 345 -12.90 2.50 -10.07
C LEU A 345 -13.82 3.35 -9.19
N VAL A 346 -13.31 3.91 -8.08
CA VAL A 346 -14.05 4.84 -7.22
C VAL A 346 -14.39 6.12 -7.96
N ALA A 347 -13.45 6.68 -8.71
CA ALA A 347 -13.70 7.86 -9.53
C ALA A 347 -14.76 7.58 -10.61
N ASP A 348 -14.68 6.42 -11.29
CA ASP A 348 -15.61 5.99 -12.33
C ASP A 348 -17.04 5.78 -11.78
N CYS A 349 -17.18 5.33 -10.52
CA CYS A 349 -18.49 5.01 -9.93
C CYS A 349 -19.13 6.16 -9.15
N PHE A 350 -18.32 7.02 -8.51
CA PHE A 350 -18.82 8.00 -7.53
C PHE A 350 -18.39 9.45 -7.85
N GLY A 351 -17.56 9.66 -8.86
CA GLY A 351 -17.07 10.97 -9.27
C GLY A 351 -15.89 11.49 -8.45
N LEU A 352 -15.49 12.73 -8.73
CA LEU A 352 -14.24 13.31 -8.24
C LEU A 352 -14.41 14.33 -7.11
N ASP A 353 -15.59 14.91 -6.92
CA ASP A 353 -15.78 16.05 -5.99
C ASP A 353 -15.55 15.66 -4.53
N HIS A 354 -16.00 14.48 -4.12
CA HIS A 354 -15.81 13.92 -2.78
C HIS A 354 -14.88 12.70 -2.76
N PHE A 355 -14.07 12.53 -3.82
CA PHE A 355 -13.22 11.34 -4.03
C PHE A 355 -12.35 11.01 -2.82
N GLY A 356 -11.65 11.99 -2.26
CA GLY A 356 -10.73 11.74 -1.14
C GLY A 356 -11.43 11.18 0.11
N ALA A 357 -12.65 11.66 0.41
CA ALA A 357 -13.43 11.17 1.54
C ALA A 357 -13.99 9.77 1.27
N ILE A 358 -14.53 9.54 0.06
CA ILE A 358 -15.08 8.24 -0.34
C ILE A 358 -13.98 7.17 -0.37
N PHE A 359 -12.85 7.46 -1.03
CA PHE A 359 -11.72 6.56 -1.11
C PHE A 359 -11.09 6.31 0.27
N GLY A 360 -11.03 7.32 1.12
CA GLY A 360 -10.61 7.18 2.52
C GLY A 360 -11.50 6.21 3.31
N LEU A 361 -12.84 6.29 3.16
CA LEU A 361 -13.77 5.36 3.79
C LEU A 361 -13.64 3.92 3.25
N THR A 362 -13.38 3.77 1.95
CA THR A 362 -13.04 2.46 1.37
C THR A 362 -11.75 1.91 1.97
N PHE A 363 -10.72 2.75 2.14
CA PHE A 363 -9.44 2.36 2.71
C PHE A 363 -9.51 2.06 4.22
N ALA A 364 -10.47 2.67 4.93
CA ALA A 364 -10.73 2.35 6.33
C ALA A 364 -11.13 0.88 6.51
N ALA A 365 -11.84 0.28 5.55
CA ALA A 365 -12.16 -1.15 5.55
C ALA A 365 -10.88 -1.99 5.64
N TYR A 366 -9.90 -1.65 4.81
CA TYR A 366 -8.60 -2.29 4.80
C TYR A 366 -7.82 -2.04 6.09
N GLY A 367 -7.78 -0.78 6.55
CA GLY A 367 -7.09 -0.37 7.77
C GLY A 367 -7.51 -1.15 9.01
N PHE A 368 -8.82 -1.25 9.25
CA PHE A 368 -9.36 -1.77 10.50
C PHE A 368 -9.75 -3.25 10.46
N LEU A 369 -10.08 -3.80 9.28
CA LEU A 369 -10.65 -5.16 9.19
C LEU A 369 -9.77 -6.15 8.42
N ALA A 370 -8.94 -5.71 7.47
CA ALA A 370 -8.09 -6.64 6.72
C ALA A 370 -6.96 -7.23 7.56
N GLY A 371 -6.37 -6.44 8.49
CA GLY A 371 -5.35 -6.94 9.41
C GLY A 371 -5.88 -8.05 10.34
N PRO A 372 -6.98 -7.83 11.08
CA PRO A 372 -7.53 -8.83 11.98
C PRO A 372 -8.02 -10.09 11.26
N LEU A 373 -8.72 -9.94 10.12
CA LEU A 373 -9.28 -11.07 9.36
C LEU A 373 -8.24 -11.79 8.49
N GLY A 374 -7.13 -11.12 8.19
CA GLY A 374 -6.01 -11.67 7.44
C GLY A 374 -4.94 -12.22 8.37
N PRO A 375 -3.80 -11.53 8.54
CA PRO A 375 -2.61 -12.06 9.21
C PRO A 375 -2.86 -12.42 10.69
N THR A 376 -3.65 -11.65 11.44
CA THR A 376 -3.92 -11.99 12.85
C THR A 376 -4.70 -13.30 12.97
N LEU A 377 -5.79 -13.45 12.21
CA LEU A 377 -6.59 -14.67 12.20
C LEU A 377 -5.79 -15.85 11.65
N SER A 378 -5.02 -15.64 10.57
CA SER A 378 -4.13 -16.66 10.01
C SER A 378 -3.16 -17.18 11.06
N GLY A 379 -2.48 -16.27 11.78
CA GLY A 379 -1.53 -16.64 12.82
C GLY A 379 -2.20 -17.37 13.99
N TYR A 380 -3.37 -16.92 14.43
CA TYR A 380 -4.11 -17.62 15.49
C TYR A 380 -4.56 -19.03 15.07
N LEU A 381 -4.95 -19.20 13.80
CA LEU A 381 -5.28 -20.52 13.26
C LEU A 381 -4.05 -21.44 13.13
N LEU A 382 -2.86 -20.89 12.87
CA LEU A 382 -1.60 -21.65 12.92
C LEU A 382 -1.31 -22.12 14.35
N ASP A 383 -1.42 -21.21 15.32
CA ASP A 383 -1.18 -21.51 16.74
C ASP A 383 -2.10 -22.63 17.25
N LEU A 384 -3.36 -22.66 16.81
CA LEU A 384 -4.34 -23.68 17.22
C LEU A 384 -4.16 -25.03 16.52
N ASN A 385 -3.73 -25.04 15.26
CA ASN A 385 -3.70 -26.25 14.42
C ASN A 385 -2.29 -26.85 14.29
N GLY A 386 -1.32 -26.39 15.09
CA GLY A 386 0.05 -26.90 15.10
C GLY A 386 0.79 -26.62 13.79
N ASP A 387 0.80 -25.35 13.36
CA ASP A 387 1.49 -24.87 12.15
C ASP A 387 0.97 -25.49 10.84
N ASN A 388 -0.28 -25.96 10.83
CA ASN A 388 -0.92 -26.41 9.60
C ASN A 388 -1.43 -25.23 8.77
N PHE A 389 -0.73 -24.94 7.66
CA PHE A 389 -1.08 -23.85 6.74
C PHE A 389 -2.30 -24.11 5.84
N VAL A 390 -2.73 -25.36 5.69
CA VAL A 390 -3.85 -25.73 4.80
C VAL A 390 -5.14 -24.94 5.10
N PRO A 391 -5.69 -24.93 6.32
CA PRO A 391 -6.91 -24.17 6.60
C PRO A 391 -6.74 -22.67 6.33
N ILE A 392 -5.55 -22.11 6.54
CA ILE A 392 -5.23 -20.70 6.25
C ILE A 392 -5.36 -20.43 4.76
N PHE A 393 -4.71 -21.24 3.93
CA PHE A 393 -4.78 -21.10 2.49
C PHE A 393 -6.20 -21.29 1.94
N LEU A 394 -6.98 -22.24 2.48
CA LEU A 394 -8.36 -22.45 2.06
C LEU A 394 -9.24 -21.22 2.32
N TYR A 395 -9.17 -20.60 3.51
CA TYR A 395 -10.02 -19.46 3.83
C TYR A 395 -9.57 -18.18 3.10
N LEU A 396 -8.26 -17.94 2.96
CA LEU A 396 -7.74 -16.80 2.18
C LEU A 396 -8.05 -16.95 0.69
N GLY A 397 -8.07 -18.19 0.19
CA GLY A 397 -8.56 -18.53 -1.15
C GLY A 397 -10.04 -18.21 -1.32
N ALA A 398 -10.87 -18.61 -0.35
CA ALA A 398 -12.29 -18.27 -0.33
C ALA A 398 -12.54 -16.76 -0.28
N PHE A 399 -11.78 -16.01 0.53
CA PHE A 399 -11.84 -14.54 0.57
C PHE A 399 -11.52 -13.94 -0.80
N SER A 400 -10.47 -14.42 -1.46
CA SER A 400 -10.09 -13.95 -2.79
C SER A 400 -11.17 -14.25 -3.85
N LEU A 401 -11.80 -15.42 -3.81
CA LEU A 401 -12.93 -15.74 -4.71
C LEU A 401 -14.16 -14.87 -4.43
N LEU A 402 -14.52 -14.68 -3.17
CA LEU A 402 -15.64 -13.81 -2.79
C LEU A 402 -15.38 -12.35 -3.17
N ALA A 403 -14.13 -11.88 -3.08
CA ALA A 403 -13.74 -10.58 -3.60
C ALA A 403 -13.88 -10.50 -5.13
N ALA A 404 -13.50 -11.55 -5.85
CA ALA A 404 -13.65 -11.64 -7.31
C ALA A 404 -15.12 -11.55 -7.76
N LEU A 405 -16.04 -12.12 -6.98
CA LEU A 405 -17.48 -12.03 -7.20
C LEU A 405 -18.05 -10.66 -6.79
N SER A 406 -17.61 -10.13 -5.66
CA SER A 406 -18.06 -8.82 -5.12
C SER A 406 -17.70 -7.68 -6.08
N ILE A 407 -16.48 -7.66 -6.60
CA ILE A 407 -16.01 -6.57 -7.47
C ILE A 407 -16.75 -6.54 -8.83
N ARG A 408 -17.33 -7.67 -9.28
CA ARG A 408 -18.18 -7.71 -10.48
C ARG A 408 -19.52 -7.02 -10.27
N GLN A 409 -20.02 -7.00 -9.04
CA GLN A 409 -21.29 -6.37 -8.67
C GLN A 409 -21.15 -4.86 -8.44
N VAL A 410 -19.93 -4.33 -8.39
CA VAL A 410 -19.73 -2.88 -8.42
C VAL A 410 -20.17 -2.38 -9.80
N VAL A 411 -21.18 -1.53 -9.84
CA VAL A 411 -21.63 -0.86 -11.08
C VAL A 411 -21.74 0.62 -10.77
N SER A 412 -21.53 1.48 -11.76
CA SER A 412 -21.92 2.89 -11.60
C SER A 412 -23.40 2.92 -11.21
N PRO A 413 -23.77 3.48 -10.05
CA PRO A 413 -25.17 3.52 -9.63
C PRO A 413 -26.00 4.24 -10.70
N GLU A 414 -27.03 3.57 -11.22
CA GLU A 414 -28.03 4.24 -12.05
C GLU A 414 -28.80 5.22 -11.16
N ARG A 415 -28.84 6.48 -11.59
CA ARG A 415 -29.49 7.55 -10.84
C ARG A 415 -31.00 7.36 -10.93
N ARG A 416 -31.66 7.25 -9.79
CA ARG A 416 -33.11 7.43 -9.70
C ARG A 416 -33.46 8.90 -9.77
#